data_AF-A0A525W4Q2-F1
#
_entry.id   AF-A0A525W4Q2-F1
#
_cell.length_a   1.000
_cell.length_b   1.000
_cell.length_c   1.000
_cell.angle_alpha   90.00
_cell.angle_beta   90.00
_cell.angle_gamma   90.00
#
_symmetry.space_group_name_H-M   'P 1'
#
loop_
_entity.id
_entity.type
_entity.pdbx_description
1 polymer ?
#
loop_
_entity_poly.entity_id
_entity_poly.type
_entity_poly.pdbx_seq_one_letter_code
_entity_poly.pdbx_strand_id
1 'polypeptide(L)'
;MAASEYGFFLLVLLCPSLTLLGCDPEDLINGYFKQLGLTRLAVLQTDVQPGTVILMKGSEAFLGDHVLDYIDQRLDPSHDYGMFGGSAKDEVDAILRKFSGNTALTGKAAMSFLTSMFRLSPSLDLGLTGTVSIALPDAKVRKIKVADLEKFLSRNESLTFQKKVREWTQQGLIPYVAYEVYRAKSLTILSAEGKDVAPSLKANTITPLSIEGNVTVAYKKTATSELLVAGQRYYAFAVRTAKLSVDAEQSVTVDRTNFMKPEEWGITQWSVN
;
A
#
# COMPACT_ATOMS: atom_id res chain seq x y z
N MET A 1 0.46 -68.87 34.13
CA MET A 1 0.26 -69.24 32.71
C MET A 1 -0.68 -68.21 32.09
N ALA A 2 -0.28 -67.68 30.93
CA ALA A 2 -1.01 -66.83 29.96
C ALA A 2 -1.51 -65.45 30.49
N ALA A 3 -0.85 -64.32 30.15
CA ALA A 3 -0.76 -63.58 28.86
C ALA A 3 -1.72 -62.37 28.92
N SER A 4 -1.20 -61.14 29.02
CA SER A 4 -0.96 -60.22 27.88
C SER A 4 -2.28 -59.91 27.17
N GLU A 5 -2.84 -58.71 27.24
CA GLU A 5 -2.43 -57.54 26.44
C GLU A 5 -2.95 -56.24 27.07
N TYR A 6 -2.06 -55.34 27.50
CA TYR A 6 -2.41 -53.93 27.73
C TYR A 6 -1.91 -53.14 26.53
N GLY A 7 -2.84 -52.77 25.65
CA GLY A 7 -2.61 -51.88 24.53
C GLY A 7 -2.15 -50.51 25.04
N PHE A 8 -0.85 -50.25 24.88
CA PHE A 8 -0.22 -48.97 25.17
C PHE A 8 -0.62 -47.98 24.07
N PHE A 9 -1.76 -47.31 24.23
CA PHE A 9 -2.12 -46.16 23.39
C PHE A 9 -1.23 -44.97 23.79
N LEU A 10 -0.06 -44.89 23.17
CA LEU A 10 0.79 -43.70 23.18
C LEU A 10 0.08 -42.62 22.37
N LEU A 11 -0.82 -41.88 23.03
CA LEU A 11 -1.41 -40.67 22.48
C LEU A 11 -0.31 -39.61 22.45
N VAL A 12 0.50 -39.65 21.39
CA VAL A 12 1.40 -38.55 21.04
C VAL A 12 0.49 -37.36 20.78
N LEU A 13 0.30 -36.53 21.81
CA LEU A 13 -0.08 -35.14 21.63
C LEU A 13 1.00 -34.53 20.72
N LEU A 14 0.78 -34.62 19.42
CA LEU A 14 1.18 -33.61 18.45
C LEU A 14 0.45 -32.35 18.87
N CYS A 15 0.93 -31.73 19.96
CA CYS A 15 0.81 -30.31 20.12
C CYS A 15 1.46 -29.76 18.84
N PRO A 16 0.73 -29.13 17.91
CA PRO A 16 1.41 -28.32 16.94
C PRO A 16 2.06 -27.25 17.82
N SER A 17 3.34 -27.43 18.11
CA SER A 17 4.23 -26.34 18.46
C SER A 17 4.02 -25.36 17.32
N LEU A 18 3.11 -24.41 17.53
CA LEU A 18 3.01 -23.18 16.78
C LEU A 18 4.40 -22.61 16.91
N THR A 19 5.22 -22.97 15.93
CA THR A 19 6.53 -22.42 15.74
C THR A 19 6.26 -20.94 15.55
N LEU A 20 6.42 -20.20 16.65
CA LEU A 20 6.74 -18.78 16.68
C LEU A 20 8.08 -18.61 15.96
N LEU A 21 8.13 -18.98 14.69
CA LEU A 21 9.10 -18.47 13.74
C LEU A 21 8.82 -16.98 13.76
N GLY A 22 9.81 -16.21 14.24
CA GLY A 22 9.74 -14.76 14.26
C GLY A 22 9.35 -14.28 12.87
N CYS A 23 8.08 -13.93 12.70
CA CYS A 23 7.62 -13.25 11.50
C CYS A 23 8.38 -11.93 11.46
N ASP A 24 9.15 -11.72 10.40
CA ASP A 24 9.64 -10.39 10.07
C ASP A 24 8.42 -9.46 10.09
N PRO A 25 8.44 -8.36 10.86
CA PRO A 25 7.39 -7.36 10.83
C PRO A 25 7.03 -6.93 9.40
N GLU A 26 8.01 -6.85 8.49
CA GLU A 26 7.75 -6.50 7.08
C GLU A 26 6.89 -7.56 6.35
N ASP A 27 7.18 -8.85 6.50
CA ASP A 27 6.40 -9.94 5.88
C ASP A 27 4.94 -9.91 6.32
N LEU A 28 4.70 -9.59 7.60
CA LEU A 28 3.37 -9.51 8.18
C LEU A 28 2.59 -8.31 7.64
N ILE A 29 3.26 -7.17 7.44
CA ILE A 29 2.67 -5.97 6.84
C ILE A 29 2.36 -6.19 5.36
N ASN A 30 3.30 -6.76 4.62
CA ASN A 30 3.11 -7.06 3.21
C ASN A 30 2.03 -8.13 3.01
N GLY A 31 1.96 -9.13 3.91
CA GLY A 31 0.90 -10.12 3.96
C GLY A 31 -0.50 -9.49 4.09
N TYR A 32 -0.65 -8.44 4.90
CA TYR A 32 -1.91 -7.70 5.04
C TYR A 32 -2.34 -7.02 3.74
N PHE A 33 -1.46 -6.22 3.13
CA PHE A 33 -1.77 -5.54 1.88
C PHE A 33 -2.05 -6.56 0.77
N LYS A 34 -1.28 -7.66 0.72
CA LYS A 34 -1.49 -8.76 -0.21
C LYS A 34 -2.87 -9.43 -0.06
N GLN A 35 -3.33 -9.66 1.17
CA GLN A 35 -4.69 -10.19 1.43
C GLN A 35 -5.79 -9.25 0.92
N LEU A 36 -5.54 -7.94 0.96
CA LEU A 36 -6.43 -6.94 0.38
C LEU A 36 -6.26 -6.81 -1.15
N GLY A 37 -5.28 -7.50 -1.75
CA GLY A 37 -4.90 -7.36 -3.15
C GLY A 37 -4.34 -5.96 -3.48
N LEU A 38 -3.73 -5.32 -2.48
CA LEU A 38 -3.11 -4.00 -2.58
C LEU A 38 -1.59 -4.14 -2.63
N THR A 39 -0.96 -3.24 -3.36
CA THR A 39 0.48 -3.02 -3.31
C THR A 39 0.76 -1.81 -2.43
N ARG A 40 1.59 -1.98 -1.40
CA ARG A 40 2.05 -0.87 -0.56
C ARG A 40 3.02 0.03 -1.34
N LEU A 41 2.90 1.34 -1.16
CA LEU A 41 3.91 2.31 -1.62
C LEU A 41 4.96 2.51 -0.53
N ALA A 42 6.22 2.56 -0.93
CA ALA A 42 7.36 2.72 -0.02
C ALA A 42 7.52 4.12 0.56
N VAL A 43 6.97 5.12 -0.13
CA VAL A 43 6.94 6.52 0.30
C VAL A 43 5.49 6.95 0.21
N LEU A 44 5.09 7.74 1.19
CA LEU A 44 3.90 8.56 1.06
C LEU A 44 4.01 9.53 -0.10
N GLN A 45 3.18 9.31 -1.12
CA GLN A 45 3.19 10.14 -2.31
C GLN A 45 1.99 11.05 -2.38
N THR A 46 2.17 12.23 -3.00
CA THR A 46 1.09 13.20 -3.22
C THR A 46 0.70 13.32 -4.69
N ASP A 47 1.58 12.84 -5.56
CA ASP A 47 1.53 12.87 -7.01
C ASP A 47 1.01 11.55 -7.61
N VAL A 48 1.06 10.43 -6.86
CA VAL A 48 0.43 9.17 -7.29
C VAL A 48 -1.09 9.32 -7.32
N GLN A 49 -1.67 9.14 -8.50
CA GLN A 49 -3.10 9.24 -8.79
C GLN A 49 -3.54 8.06 -9.67
N PRO A 50 -4.84 7.79 -9.77
CA PRO A 50 -5.32 6.83 -10.74
C PRO A 50 -4.86 7.26 -12.14
N GLY A 51 -4.22 6.33 -12.87
CA GLY A 51 -3.63 6.58 -14.18
C GLY A 51 -2.11 6.75 -14.14
N THR A 52 -1.50 6.88 -12.96
CA THR A 52 -0.03 6.88 -12.82
C THR A 52 0.54 5.56 -13.34
N VAL A 53 1.51 5.65 -14.23
CA VAL A 53 2.29 4.53 -14.75
C VAL A 53 3.47 4.25 -13.82
N ILE A 54 3.58 3.00 -13.38
CA ILE A 54 4.67 2.47 -12.61
C ILE A 54 5.44 1.50 -13.51
N LEU A 55 6.70 1.79 -13.77
CA LEU A 55 7.57 0.99 -14.61
C LEU A 55 8.47 0.14 -13.73
N MET A 56 8.70 -1.09 -14.16
CA MET A 56 9.46 -2.09 -13.42
C MET A 56 10.67 -2.56 -14.21
N LYS A 57 11.84 -2.62 -13.58
CA LYS A 57 13.07 -3.17 -14.15
C LYS A 57 13.73 -4.13 -13.17
N GLY A 58 13.63 -5.43 -13.43
CA GLY A 58 14.15 -6.43 -12.51
C GLY A 58 13.56 -6.22 -11.11
N SER A 59 14.41 -5.86 -10.16
CA SER A 59 14.01 -5.57 -8.81
C SER A 59 13.70 -4.09 -8.51
N GLU A 60 13.50 -3.22 -9.50
CA GLU A 60 13.28 -1.79 -9.27
C GLU A 60 11.94 -1.30 -9.84
N ALA A 61 11.30 -0.35 -9.16
CA ALA A 61 10.06 0.32 -9.57
C ALA A 61 10.24 1.85 -9.61
N PHE A 62 9.73 2.48 -10.65
CA PHE A 62 9.83 3.92 -10.87
C PHE A 62 8.53 4.48 -11.43
N LEU A 63 8.19 5.71 -11.06
CA LEU A 63 7.06 6.43 -11.68
C LEU A 63 7.50 6.88 -13.07
N GLY A 64 6.78 6.44 -14.10
CA GLY A 64 7.12 6.73 -15.48
C GLY A 64 6.38 7.94 -16.02
N ASP A 65 5.05 7.89 -15.98
CA ASP A 65 4.19 8.79 -16.75
C ASP A 65 2.76 8.78 -16.19
N HIS A 66 1.82 9.50 -16.83
CA HIS A 66 0.42 9.48 -16.45
C HIS A 66 -0.50 9.31 -17.66
N VAL A 67 -1.46 8.37 -17.59
CA VAL A 67 -2.39 8.08 -18.70
C VAL A 67 -3.18 9.33 -19.14
N LEU A 68 -3.55 10.19 -18.19
CA LEU A 68 -4.31 11.41 -18.48
C LEU A 68 -3.52 12.46 -19.29
N ASP A 69 -2.19 12.37 -19.36
CA ASP A 69 -1.36 13.30 -20.15
C ASP A 69 -1.52 13.08 -21.66
N TYR A 70 -2.13 11.95 -22.05
CA TYR A 70 -2.39 11.54 -23.44
C TYR A 70 -3.83 11.74 -23.86
N ILE A 71 -4.66 12.31 -22.99
CA ILE A 71 -6.07 12.56 -23.25
C ILE A 71 -6.24 14.06 -23.52
N ASP A 72 -6.57 14.40 -24.77
CA ASP A 72 -7.01 15.76 -25.09
C ASP A 72 -8.44 15.98 -24.58
N GLN A 73 -8.55 16.66 -23.44
CA GLN A 73 -9.83 16.96 -22.79
C GLN A 73 -10.76 17.82 -23.67
N ARG A 74 -10.26 18.45 -24.73
CA ARG A 74 -11.06 19.28 -25.66
C ARG A 74 -11.75 18.46 -26.75
N LEU A 75 -11.26 17.25 -27.04
CA LEU A 75 -11.77 16.39 -28.11
C LEU A 75 -12.85 15.41 -27.65
N ASP A 76 -13.28 15.47 -26.38
CA ASP A 76 -14.29 14.59 -25.81
C ASP A 76 -15.57 15.32 -25.37
N PRO A 77 -16.49 15.59 -26.31
CA PRO A 77 -17.76 16.23 -26.00
C PRO A 77 -18.74 15.31 -25.23
N SER A 78 -18.50 13.99 -25.15
CA SER A 78 -19.37 13.06 -24.43
C SER A 78 -19.03 12.92 -22.94
N HIS A 79 -17.97 13.60 -22.46
CA HIS A 79 -17.49 13.53 -21.08
C HIS A 79 -17.03 12.13 -20.63
N ASP A 80 -16.74 11.20 -21.55
CA ASP A 80 -16.30 9.84 -21.20
C ASP A 80 -14.96 9.86 -20.45
N TYR A 81 -14.02 10.68 -20.88
CA TYR A 81 -12.75 10.96 -20.22
C TYR A 81 -12.92 11.93 -19.03
N GLY A 82 -13.95 12.79 -19.09
CA GLY A 82 -14.42 13.56 -17.96
C GLY A 82 -14.87 12.66 -16.79
N MET A 83 -15.37 11.44 -17.05
CA MET A 83 -15.61 10.40 -16.05
C MET A 83 -14.33 9.69 -15.61
N PHE A 84 -13.35 9.51 -16.51
CA PHE A 84 -12.02 8.95 -16.19
C PHE A 84 -11.25 9.85 -15.20
N GLY A 85 -11.33 11.17 -15.40
CA GLY A 85 -10.88 12.18 -14.44
C GLY A 85 -11.88 12.43 -13.30
N GLY A 86 -13.19 12.22 -13.53
CA GLY A 86 -14.27 12.46 -12.57
C GLY A 86 -14.32 11.44 -11.43
N SER A 87 -14.20 10.14 -11.74
CA SER A 87 -14.06 9.09 -10.72
C SER A 87 -12.68 9.08 -10.06
N ALA A 88 -11.67 9.68 -10.70
CA ALA A 88 -10.37 9.98 -10.10
C ALA A 88 -10.38 11.27 -9.24
N LYS A 89 -11.40 12.12 -9.38
CA LYS A 89 -11.65 13.32 -8.55
C LYS A 89 -12.51 12.98 -7.33
N ASP A 90 -13.43 12.03 -7.46
CA ASP A 90 -14.32 11.60 -6.38
C ASP A 90 -13.59 10.66 -5.41
N GLU A 91 -13.44 11.10 -4.15
CA GLU A 91 -12.91 10.27 -3.07
C GLU A 91 -14.04 9.48 -2.43
N VAL A 92 -13.93 8.15 -2.45
CA VAL A 92 -14.84 7.26 -1.73
C VAL A 92 -14.17 6.79 -0.44
N ASP A 93 -14.93 6.66 0.64
CA ASP A 93 -14.43 6.05 1.87
C ASP A 93 -13.92 4.63 1.59
N ALA A 94 -12.66 4.37 1.94
CA ALA A 94 -12.07 3.06 1.83
C ALA A 94 -12.32 2.29 3.13
N ILE A 95 -13.05 1.19 3.04
CA ILE A 95 -13.21 0.27 4.18
C ILE A 95 -11.98 -0.65 4.24
N LEU A 96 -10.92 -0.15 4.87
CA LEU A 96 -9.80 -1.00 5.27
C LEU A 96 -10.16 -1.65 6.59
N ARG A 97 -10.23 -2.99 6.60
CA ARG A 97 -10.45 -3.75 7.84
C ARG A 97 -9.32 -3.40 8.81
N LYS A 98 -9.66 -3.17 10.08
CA LYS A 98 -8.64 -2.87 11.11
C LYS A 98 -7.53 -3.90 11.04
N PHE A 99 -6.30 -3.43 11.14
CA PHE A 99 -5.15 -4.31 11.34
C PHE A 99 -5.20 -4.82 12.78
N SER A 100 -6.10 -5.77 13.06
CA SER A 100 -6.43 -6.26 14.41
C SER A 100 -6.64 -7.77 14.48
N GLY A 101 -6.38 -8.51 13.41
CA GLY A 101 -6.65 -9.95 13.35
C GLY A 101 -5.45 -10.77 13.80
N ASN A 102 -5.47 -11.31 15.02
CA ASN A 102 -4.50 -12.29 15.55
C ASN A 102 -3.00 -11.91 15.53
N THR A 103 -2.67 -10.70 15.13
CA THR A 103 -1.30 -10.16 15.06
C THR A 103 -1.16 -9.07 16.10
N ALA A 104 -0.96 -9.47 17.36
CA ALA A 104 -0.52 -8.55 18.39
C ALA A 104 0.81 -7.92 17.95
N LEU A 105 0.76 -6.72 17.35
CA LEU A 105 1.97 -6.00 16.98
C LEU A 105 2.60 -5.54 18.28
N THR A 106 3.82 -6.00 18.54
CA THR A 106 4.67 -5.35 19.54
C THR A 106 4.86 -3.89 19.13
N GLY A 107 5.03 -3.00 20.10
CA GLY A 107 5.33 -1.58 19.81
C GLY A 107 6.47 -1.40 18.80
N LYS A 108 7.47 -2.30 18.80
CA LYS A 108 8.54 -2.34 17.80
C LYS A 108 8.03 -2.62 16.38
N ALA A 109 7.16 -3.61 16.20
CA ALA A 109 6.60 -3.92 14.88
C ALA A 109 5.65 -2.83 14.37
N ALA A 110 4.91 -2.18 15.28
CA ALA A 110 4.12 -0.99 14.94
C ALA A 110 4.99 0.22 14.58
N MET A 111 6.14 0.38 15.24
CA MET A 111 7.13 1.37 14.81
C MET A 111 7.72 1.02 13.45
N SER A 112 8.06 -0.24 13.19
CA SER A 112 8.49 -0.68 11.86
C SER A 112 7.43 -0.37 10.80
N PHE A 113 6.15 -0.62 11.09
CA PHE A 113 5.05 -0.23 10.20
C PHE A 113 4.98 1.27 9.94
N LEU A 114 5.09 2.09 10.99
CA LEU A 114 5.10 3.54 10.84
C LEU A 114 6.32 4.00 10.03
N THR A 115 7.51 3.51 10.37
CA THR A 115 8.74 3.81 9.66
C THR A 115 8.66 3.37 8.21
N SER A 116 8.04 2.23 7.90
CA SER A 116 7.97 1.70 6.55
C SER A 116 6.84 2.30 5.72
N MET A 117 5.70 2.67 6.30
CA MET A 117 4.64 3.39 5.60
C MET A 117 4.98 4.87 5.36
N PHE A 118 5.61 5.52 6.34
CA PHE A 118 5.84 6.97 6.31
C PHE A 118 7.29 7.35 6.01
N ARG A 119 8.21 6.39 5.84
CA ARG A 119 9.67 6.64 5.78
C ARG A 119 10.17 7.55 6.89
N LEU A 120 9.71 7.27 8.10
CA LEU A 120 10.17 8.04 9.27
C LEU A 120 11.67 7.79 9.47
N SER A 121 12.36 8.76 10.06
CA SER A 121 13.76 8.55 10.47
C SER A 121 13.87 7.27 11.32
N PRO A 122 14.85 6.38 11.06
CA PRO A 122 15.07 5.18 11.87
C PRO A 122 15.29 5.47 13.37
N SER A 123 15.63 6.71 13.71
CA SER A 123 15.82 7.18 15.09
C SER A 123 14.52 7.55 15.82
N LEU A 124 13.37 7.49 15.15
CA LEU A 124 12.09 7.77 15.79
C LEU A 124 11.69 6.62 16.72
N ASP A 125 11.79 6.84 18.02
CA ASP A 125 11.23 5.97 19.05
C ASP A 125 10.03 6.67 19.71
N LEU A 126 8.81 6.21 19.40
CA LEU A 126 7.59 6.72 20.03
C LEU A 126 7.34 6.06 21.40
N GLY A 127 8.23 5.20 21.87
CA GLY A 127 8.09 4.47 23.14
C GLY A 127 6.86 3.59 23.16
N LEU A 128 6.48 3.01 22.00
CA LEU A 128 5.29 2.17 21.91
C LEU A 128 5.45 0.93 22.79
N THR A 129 4.49 0.70 23.69
CA THR A 129 4.53 -0.47 24.59
C THR A 129 3.34 -1.40 24.38
N GLY A 130 3.53 -2.67 24.75
CA GLY A 130 2.49 -3.68 24.70
C GLY A 130 2.08 -4.08 23.28
N THR A 131 0.83 -4.53 23.18
CA THR A 131 0.18 -4.87 21.90
C THR A 131 -0.57 -3.66 21.40
N VAL A 132 -0.42 -3.34 20.11
CA VAL A 132 -1.15 -2.24 19.48
C VAL A 132 -1.88 -2.68 18.21
N SER A 133 -2.90 -1.93 17.84
CA SER A 133 -3.62 -2.03 16.57
C SER A 133 -3.53 -0.72 15.81
N ILE A 134 -3.59 -0.81 14.49
CA ILE A 134 -3.43 0.34 13.60
C ILE A 134 -4.72 0.52 12.79
N ALA A 135 -5.20 1.76 12.75
CA ALA A 135 -6.38 2.17 12.00
C ALA A 135 -6.05 3.37 11.10
N LEU A 136 -6.66 3.40 9.92
CA LEU A 136 -6.61 4.52 8.97
C LEU A 136 -8.03 5.08 8.88
N PRO A 137 -8.47 5.90 9.85
CA PRO A 137 -9.90 6.25 10.03
C PRO A 137 -10.45 7.10 8.89
N ASP A 138 -9.58 7.80 8.17
CA ASP A 138 -9.89 8.66 7.03
C ASP A 138 -9.40 8.06 5.72
N ALA A 139 -9.18 6.75 5.63
CA ALA A 139 -8.75 6.13 4.39
C ALA A 139 -9.77 6.42 3.26
N LYS A 140 -9.27 6.95 2.14
CA LYS A 140 -10.01 7.21 0.91
C LYS A 140 -9.43 6.38 -0.23
N VAL A 141 -10.27 6.04 -1.19
CA VAL A 141 -9.83 5.46 -2.46
C VAL A 141 -10.31 6.34 -3.62
N ARG A 142 -9.40 6.59 -4.56
CA ARG A 142 -9.71 7.14 -5.89
C ARG A 142 -9.49 6.06 -6.91
N LYS A 143 -10.32 6.00 -7.96
CA LYS A 143 -10.20 4.93 -8.95
C LYS A 143 -10.56 5.34 -10.37
N ILE A 144 -9.93 4.64 -11.30
CA ILE A 144 -10.34 4.54 -12.70
C ILE A 144 -10.86 3.13 -12.89
N LYS A 145 -12.01 2.97 -13.57
CA LYS A 145 -12.50 1.62 -13.87
C LYS A 145 -11.59 1.02 -14.93
N VAL A 146 -11.21 -0.25 -14.73
CA VAL A 146 -10.38 -0.97 -15.70
C VAL A 146 -11.04 -1.02 -17.08
N ALA A 147 -12.36 -1.16 -17.15
CA ALA A 147 -13.11 -1.11 -18.41
C ALA A 147 -12.97 0.23 -19.15
N ASP A 148 -12.89 1.34 -18.42
CA ASP A 148 -12.66 2.64 -19.03
C ASP A 148 -11.25 2.69 -19.61
N LEU A 149 -10.25 2.19 -18.87
CA LEU A 149 -8.86 2.08 -19.35
C LEU A 149 -8.72 1.19 -20.59
N GLU A 150 -9.36 0.03 -20.61
CA GLU A 150 -9.44 -0.86 -21.78
C GLU A 150 -10.06 -0.11 -22.97
N LYS A 151 -11.15 0.63 -22.76
CA LYS A 151 -11.79 1.47 -23.78
C LYS A 151 -10.87 2.60 -24.27
N PHE A 152 -10.08 3.22 -23.40
CA PHE A 152 -9.10 4.23 -23.82
C PHE A 152 -8.07 3.61 -24.76
N LEU A 153 -7.50 2.47 -24.39
CA LEU A 153 -6.46 1.78 -25.17
C LEU A 153 -6.96 1.28 -26.53
N SER A 154 -8.26 1.06 -26.71
CA SER A 154 -8.82 0.68 -28.01
C SER A 154 -9.05 1.87 -28.96
N ARG A 155 -8.83 3.11 -28.53
CA ARG A 155 -9.14 4.31 -29.34
C ARG A 155 -7.88 4.96 -29.93
N ASN A 156 -8.07 5.71 -31.01
CA ASN A 156 -6.99 6.37 -31.76
C ASN A 156 -6.23 7.42 -30.92
N GLU A 157 -6.88 8.06 -29.96
CA GLU A 157 -6.23 9.06 -29.10
C GLU A 157 -5.14 8.42 -28.22
N SER A 158 -5.26 7.12 -27.91
CA SER A 158 -4.27 6.41 -27.10
C SER A 158 -3.02 5.98 -27.88
N LEU A 159 -2.95 6.18 -29.21
CA LEU A 159 -1.84 5.67 -30.03
C LEU A 159 -0.46 6.14 -29.56
N THR A 160 -0.36 7.40 -29.10
CA THR A 160 0.88 7.95 -28.53
C THR A 160 1.25 7.26 -27.21
N PHE A 161 0.27 7.04 -26.33
CA PHE A 161 0.48 6.30 -25.08
C PHE A 161 0.90 4.84 -25.36
N GLN A 162 0.20 4.17 -26.27
CA GLN A 162 0.53 2.80 -26.67
C GLN A 162 1.93 2.69 -27.26
N LYS A 163 2.37 3.69 -28.04
CA LYS A 163 3.74 3.74 -28.55
C LYS A 163 4.76 3.80 -27.41
N LYS A 164 4.54 4.64 -26.40
CA LYS A 164 5.41 4.68 -25.20
C LYS A 164 5.44 3.34 -24.46
N VAL A 165 4.28 2.69 -24.28
CA VAL A 165 4.22 1.36 -23.65
C VAL A 165 5.05 0.33 -24.40
N ARG A 166 4.99 0.33 -25.74
CA ARG A 166 5.84 -0.52 -26.58
C ARG A 166 7.33 -0.20 -26.42
N GLU A 167 7.69 1.08 -26.41
CA GLU A 167 9.08 1.54 -26.21
C GLU A 167 9.63 1.09 -24.85
N TRP A 168 8.87 1.24 -23.76
CA TRP A 168 9.24 0.75 -22.44
C TRP A 168 9.44 -0.78 -22.43
N THR A 169 8.52 -1.50 -23.06
CA THR A 169 8.60 -2.97 -23.15
C THR A 169 9.84 -3.41 -23.94
N GLN A 170 10.18 -2.72 -25.04
CA GLN A 170 11.38 -2.97 -25.83
C GLN A 170 12.68 -2.67 -25.05
N GLN A 171 12.63 -1.73 -24.10
CA GLN A 171 13.73 -1.43 -23.18
C GLN A 171 13.85 -2.44 -22.02
N GLY A 172 13.01 -3.49 -22.02
CA GLY A 172 12.98 -4.50 -20.95
C GLY A 172 12.28 -4.04 -19.68
N LEU A 173 11.48 -2.98 -19.75
CA LEU A 173 10.67 -2.48 -18.64
C LEU A 173 9.29 -3.15 -18.66
N ILE A 174 8.72 -3.36 -17.49
CA ILE A 174 7.36 -3.90 -17.34
C ILE A 174 6.44 -2.77 -16.84
N PRO A 175 5.57 -2.22 -17.70
CA PRO A 175 4.68 -1.15 -17.33
C PRO A 175 3.44 -1.65 -16.59
N TYR A 176 3.12 -0.97 -15.49
CA TYR A 176 1.90 -1.11 -14.72
C TYR A 176 1.19 0.24 -14.63
N VAL A 177 -0.13 0.24 -14.49
CA VAL A 177 -0.92 1.45 -14.25
C VAL A 177 -1.69 1.31 -12.96
N ALA A 178 -1.54 2.27 -12.05
CA ALA A 178 -2.33 2.35 -10.84
C ALA A 178 -3.78 2.73 -11.20
N TYR A 179 -4.73 1.81 -11.04
CA TYR A 179 -6.14 2.08 -11.33
C TYR A 179 -6.98 2.31 -10.05
N GLU A 180 -6.50 1.88 -8.88
CA GLU A 180 -7.01 2.33 -7.58
C GLU A 180 -5.86 2.89 -6.76
N VAL A 181 -6.05 4.05 -6.13
CA VAL A 181 -5.08 4.68 -5.24
C VAL A 181 -5.72 4.92 -3.89
N TYR A 182 -5.15 4.29 -2.87
CA TYR A 182 -5.57 4.38 -1.48
C TYR A 182 -4.75 5.45 -0.77
N ARG A 183 -5.46 6.39 -0.15
CA ARG A 183 -4.88 7.59 0.45
C ARG A 183 -5.40 7.76 1.87
N ALA A 184 -4.56 8.24 2.76
CA ALA A 184 -4.97 8.61 4.10
C ALA A 184 -4.23 9.89 4.49
N LYS A 185 -4.87 10.72 5.32
CA LYS A 185 -4.21 11.87 5.96
C LYS A 185 -3.84 11.53 7.40
N SER A 186 -4.50 10.54 8.02
CA SER A 186 -4.22 10.16 9.40
C SER A 186 -4.13 8.66 9.62
N LEU A 187 -3.47 8.31 10.71
CA LEU A 187 -3.35 6.97 11.23
C LEU A 187 -3.47 7.01 12.75
N THR A 188 -4.24 6.09 13.31
CA THR A 188 -4.42 5.94 14.74
C THR A 188 -3.80 4.63 15.21
N ILE A 189 -2.99 4.69 16.25
CA ILE A 189 -2.46 3.54 16.98
C ILE A 189 -3.22 3.42 18.29
N LEU A 190 -3.80 2.25 18.52
CA LEU A 190 -4.57 1.95 19.72
C LEU A 190 -3.89 0.82 20.49
N SER A 191 -3.60 1.04 21.77
CA SER A 191 -3.12 -0.06 22.62
C SER A 191 -4.25 -1.06 22.92
N ALA A 192 -3.88 -2.32 23.07
CA ALA A 192 -4.78 -3.34 23.60
C ALA A 192 -5.06 -3.05 25.08
N GLU A 193 -6.29 -3.36 25.51
CA GLU A 193 -6.69 -3.37 26.93
C GLU A 193 -6.58 -2.00 27.64
N GLY A 194 -6.53 -0.89 26.91
CA GLY A 194 -6.52 0.46 27.51
C GLY A 194 -5.20 0.85 28.19
N LYS A 195 -4.12 0.10 27.98
CA LYS A 195 -2.78 0.38 28.52
C LYS A 195 -2.19 1.65 27.90
N ASP A 196 -1.22 2.27 28.56
CA ASP A 196 -0.57 3.45 27.98
C ASP A 196 0.21 3.09 26.70
N VAL A 197 -0.21 3.66 25.56
CA VAL A 197 0.36 3.35 24.24
C VAL A 197 1.76 3.94 24.05
N ALA A 198 2.09 5.03 24.74
CA ALA A 198 3.35 5.73 24.62
C ALA A 198 3.63 6.52 25.92
N PRO A 199 4.13 5.86 26.99
CA PRO A 199 4.27 6.46 28.32
C PRO A 199 5.25 7.64 28.36
N SER A 200 6.23 7.64 27.47
CA SER A 200 7.23 8.71 27.33
C SER A 200 6.66 10.00 26.73
N LEU A 201 5.48 9.94 26.09
CA LEU A 201 4.86 11.07 25.41
C LEU A 201 3.86 11.79 26.32
N LYS A 202 3.96 13.12 26.37
CA LYS A 202 2.98 13.97 27.04
C LYS A 202 1.67 13.99 26.24
N ALA A 203 0.54 13.78 26.92
CA ALA A 203 -0.77 13.86 26.31
C ALA A 203 -1.03 15.26 25.72
N ASN A 204 -1.73 15.31 24.59
CA ASN A 204 -2.10 16.52 23.86
C ASN A 204 -0.97 17.40 23.30
N THR A 205 0.30 17.01 23.46
CA THR A 205 1.41 17.68 22.77
C THR A 205 1.47 17.22 21.31
N ILE A 206 1.53 18.19 20.39
CA ILE A 206 1.77 17.93 18.97
C ILE A 206 3.27 17.99 18.73
N THR A 207 3.86 16.89 18.28
CA THR A 207 5.28 16.83 17.95
C THR A 207 5.45 16.61 16.45
N PRO A 208 6.18 17.49 15.74
CA PRO A 208 6.46 17.28 14.33
C PRO A 208 7.37 16.06 14.14
N LEU A 209 7.14 15.31 13.07
CA LEU A 209 7.99 14.23 12.61
C LEU A 209 8.85 14.74 11.46
N SER A 210 10.17 14.67 11.63
CA SER A 210 11.10 14.84 10.54
C SER A 210 11.07 13.57 9.68
N ILE A 211 10.58 13.72 8.45
CA ILE A 211 10.50 12.68 7.43
C ILE A 211 11.38 13.14 6.27
N GLU A 212 12.04 12.21 5.59
CA GLU A 212 12.74 12.53 4.34
C GLU A 212 11.73 13.02 3.26
N GLY A 213 12.05 14.14 2.61
CA GLY A 213 11.21 14.75 1.57
C GLY A 213 10.26 15.86 2.07
N ASN A 214 9.37 16.32 1.19
CA ASN A 214 8.39 17.40 1.47
C ASN A 214 7.14 16.91 2.23
N VAL A 215 7.28 15.91 3.10
CA VAL A 215 6.18 15.33 3.88
C VAL A 215 6.20 15.96 5.27
N THR A 216 5.11 16.61 5.66
CA THR A 216 4.94 17.14 7.02
C THR A 216 3.90 16.32 7.76
N VAL A 217 4.38 15.53 8.73
CA VAL A 217 3.56 14.73 9.62
C VAL A 217 3.85 15.15 11.05
N ALA A 218 2.87 15.02 11.92
CA ALA A 218 3.03 15.17 13.36
C ALA A 218 2.35 14.01 14.06
N TYR A 219 2.77 13.74 15.30
CA TYR A 219 2.03 12.84 16.18
C TYR A 219 1.50 13.58 17.40
N LYS A 220 0.40 13.05 17.94
CA LYS A 220 -0.26 13.54 19.14
C LYS A 220 -0.86 12.36 19.90
N LYS A 221 -0.51 12.23 21.17
CA LYS A 221 -1.20 11.31 22.10
C LYS A 221 -2.57 11.92 22.44
N THR A 222 -3.63 11.37 21.86
CA THR A 222 -5.02 11.87 21.99
C THR A 222 -5.71 11.32 23.23
N ALA A 223 -5.34 10.10 23.65
CA ALA A 223 -5.76 9.49 24.91
C ALA A 223 -4.64 8.60 25.47
N THR A 224 -4.81 8.07 26.68
CA THR A 224 -3.85 7.14 27.30
C THR A 224 -3.51 5.97 26.37
N SER A 225 -4.53 5.40 25.74
CA SER A 225 -4.42 4.24 24.85
C SER A 225 -4.38 4.60 23.37
N GLU A 226 -4.25 5.88 23.00
CA GLU A 226 -4.41 6.33 21.61
C GLU A 226 -3.33 7.35 21.19
N LEU A 227 -2.66 7.02 20.09
CA LEU A 227 -1.70 7.88 19.41
C LEU A 227 -2.17 8.15 17.99
N LEU A 228 -2.34 9.43 17.65
CA LEU A 228 -2.66 9.89 16.30
C LEU A 228 -1.38 10.33 15.59
N VAL A 229 -1.17 9.83 14.39
CA VAL A 229 -0.16 10.32 13.42
C VAL A 229 -0.94 10.98 12.28
N ALA A 230 -0.69 12.26 12.02
CA ALA A 230 -1.46 13.03 11.05
C ALA A 230 -0.55 13.86 10.14
N GLY A 231 -0.80 13.77 8.84
CA GLY A 231 -0.21 14.61 7.82
C GLY A 231 -1.02 15.88 7.56
N GLN A 232 -0.43 16.84 6.85
CA GLN A 232 -1.16 18.05 6.42
C GLN A 232 -2.19 17.79 5.32
N ARG A 233 -1.97 16.75 4.50
CA ARG A 233 -2.78 16.37 3.33
C ARG A 233 -2.94 14.86 3.23
N TYR A 234 -3.74 14.41 2.26
CA TYR A 234 -3.86 12.99 1.92
C TYR A 234 -2.64 12.51 1.16
N TYR A 235 -2.05 11.42 1.64
CA TYR A 235 -0.92 10.75 1.01
C TYR A 235 -1.33 9.38 0.51
N ALA A 236 -0.94 9.04 -0.72
CA ALA A 236 -1.07 7.71 -1.26
C ALA A 236 -0.13 6.76 -0.51
N PHE A 237 -0.66 5.65 0.00
CA PHE A 237 0.10 4.64 0.73
C PHE A 237 -0.03 3.23 0.12
N ALA A 238 -1.03 3.01 -0.73
CA ALA A 238 -1.19 1.75 -1.44
C ALA A 238 -1.95 1.94 -2.75
N VAL A 239 -1.77 1.00 -3.68
CA VAL A 239 -2.39 1.01 -5.00
C VAL A 239 -2.91 -0.37 -5.39
N ARG A 240 -3.90 -0.41 -6.28
CA ARG A 240 -4.09 -1.57 -7.18
C ARG A 240 -3.63 -1.17 -8.56
N THR A 241 -2.94 -2.09 -9.22
CA THR A 241 -2.35 -1.85 -10.53
C THR A 241 -2.89 -2.83 -11.56
N ALA A 242 -2.82 -2.51 -12.83
CA ALA A 242 -2.92 -3.49 -13.90
C ALA A 242 -1.64 -3.46 -14.73
N LYS A 243 -1.20 -4.62 -15.21
CA LYS A 243 -0.04 -4.70 -16.10
C LYS A 243 -0.50 -4.28 -17.49
N LEU A 244 0.31 -3.46 -18.15
CA LEU A 244 0.14 -3.13 -19.56
C LEU A 244 1.00 -4.13 -20.36
N SER A 245 0.36 -4.94 -21.18
CA SER A 245 1.03 -5.97 -22.00
C SER A 245 0.94 -5.60 -23.47
N VAL A 246 1.98 -5.92 -24.25
CA VAL A 246 1.98 -5.78 -25.71
C VAL A 246 1.72 -7.15 -26.30
N ASP A 247 0.66 -7.30 -27.09
CA ASP A 247 0.32 -8.55 -27.75
C ASP A 247 1.09 -8.76 -29.07
N ALA A 248 0.84 -9.89 -29.73
CA ALA A 248 1.48 -10.24 -31.00
C ALA A 248 1.14 -9.25 -32.13
N GLU A 249 0.00 -8.57 -32.05
CA GLU A 249 -0.47 -7.57 -33.02
C GLU A 249 0.05 -6.16 -32.69
N GLN A 250 0.94 -6.03 -31.70
CA GLN A 250 1.47 -4.76 -31.19
C GLN A 250 0.42 -3.87 -30.51
N SER A 251 -0.75 -4.42 -30.18
CA SER A 251 -1.76 -3.72 -29.39
C SER A 251 -1.42 -3.78 -27.90
N VAL A 252 -1.83 -2.76 -27.15
CA VAL A 252 -1.62 -2.72 -25.70
C VAL A 252 -2.89 -3.17 -24.98
N THR A 253 -2.77 -4.19 -24.14
CA THR A 253 -3.86 -4.76 -23.35
C THR A 253 -3.64 -4.53 -21.86
N VAL A 254 -4.72 -4.67 -21.08
CA VAL A 254 -4.71 -4.52 -19.63
C VAL A 254 -4.88 -5.88 -18.98
N ASP A 255 -3.84 -6.36 -18.30
CA ASP A 255 -3.93 -7.56 -17.49
C ASP A 255 -4.15 -7.15 -16.03
N ARG A 256 -5.35 -7.45 -15.51
CA ARG A 256 -5.64 -7.24 -14.09
C ARG A 256 -4.73 -8.14 -13.26
N THR A 257 -3.79 -7.53 -12.56
CA THR A 257 -2.87 -8.26 -11.69
C THR A 257 -2.76 -7.52 -10.36
N ASN A 258 -2.79 -8.24 -9.25
CA ASN A 258 -2.40 -7.61 -7.98
C ASN A 258 -0.87 -7.63 -7.95
N PHE A 259 -0.24 -6.52 -8.29
CA PHE A 259 1.21 -6.44 -8.41
C PHE A 259 1.92 -6.66 -7.05
N MET A 260 2.93 -7.55 -7.02
CA MET A 260 4.06 -7.64 -6.06
C MET A 260 5.15 -8.52 -6.73
N LYS A 261 6.46 -8.29 -6.71
CA LYS A 261 7.39 -7.56 -5.82
C LYS A 261 8.48 -6.84 -6.63
N PRO A 262 9.36 -6.04 -6.00
CA PRO A 262 10.73 -6.60 -6.09
C PRO A 262 11.73 -6.84 -4.92
N GLU A 263 11.49 -6.68 -3.65
CA GLU A 263 11.02 -7.76 -2.81
C GLU A 263 10.14 -7.10 -1.73
N GLU A 264 8.89 -6.84 -2.12
CA GLU A 264 7.77 -6.31 -1.31
C GLU A 264 7.79 -4.83 -0.89
N TRP A 265 8.90 -4.12 -1.11
CA TRP A 265 9.05 -2.70 -1.48
C TRP A 265 8.75 -1.58 -0.48
N GLY A 266 9.65 -1.47 0.49
CA GLY A 266 10.39 -0.22 0.66
C GLY A 266 11.30 0.08 -0.55
N ILE A 267 10.79 0.71 -1.61
CA ILE A 267 11.56 1.45 -2.66
C ILE A 267 12.71 2.20 -1.97
N THR A 268 13.91 2.30 -2.53
CA THR A 268 15.05 2.99 -1.89
C THR A 268 15.66 4.11 -2.73
N GLN A 269 15.38 4.23 -4.03
CA GLN A 269 15.91 5.33 -4.84
C GLN A 269 14.93 5.86 -5.89
N TRP A 270 15.00 7.18 -6.08
CA TRP A 270 14.30 7.97 -7.08
C TRP A 270 15.34 8.56 -8.02
N SER A 271 15.27 8.25 -9.32
CA SER A 271 15.94 9.05 -10.34
C SER A 271 14.86 9.75 -11.17
N VAL A 272 14.77 11.07 -11.01
CA VAL A 272 14.12 11.92 -11.99
C VAL A 272 15.10 12.03 -13.16
N ASN A 273 14.73 11.52 -14.33
CA ASN A 273 15.43 11.87 -15.56
C ASN A 273 14.99 13.26 -16.02
#